data_AF-A0A0G2E115-F1
#
_entry.id   AF-A0A0G2E115-F1
#
_cell.length_a   1.000
_cell.length_b   1.000
_cell.length_c   1.000
_cell.angle_alpha   90.00
_cell.angle_beta   90.00
_cell.angle_gamma   90.00
#
_symmetry.space_group_name_H-M   'P 1'
#
loop_
_entity.id
_entity.type
_entity.pdbx_description
1 polymer ?
#
loop_
_entity_poly.entity_id
_entity_poly.type
_entity_poly.pdbx_seq_one_letter_code
_entity_poly.pdbx_strand_id
1 'polypeptide(L)'
;MMSLLSRIKSPFGSKARHISEFYVKPDDPHRQYSPGDIITGAVILRVVKPIRVTHIVVSLHGYVQVYKNPNSPGDGYRSHYSAIATGKGSRIGGYFGNGFASLFEDEVVLCGEGRLGEGTYQFNFELEFPSKGLPSSIDFERGTISYMLTSTMTRPTTIMPTATCDRKIYLIESIDIAPLIRPKPRIPGTQRYEF
;
A
#
# COMPACT_ATOMS: atom_id res chain seq x y z
N MET A 1 -18.67 -32.81 51.40
CA MET A 1 -18.35 -33.36 50.07
C MET A 1 -17.95 -32.19 49.17
N MET A 2 -16.63 -32.07 48.97
CA MET A 2 -15.85 -31.28 47.99
C MET A 2 -16.51 -30.11 47.23
N SER A 3 -15.97 -28.90 47.44
CA SER A 3 -15.74 -27.95 46.35
C SER A 3 -14.31 -27.44 46.49
N LEU A 4 -13.41 -27.97 45.66
CA LEU A 4 -12.04 -27.46 45.51
C LEU A 4 -11.78 -27.23 44.02
N LEU A 5 -11.53 -25.95 43.72
CA LEU A 5 -10.55 -25.46 42.75
C LEU A 5 -10.71 -25.89 41.28
N SER A 6 -11.30 -24.98 40.48
CA SER A 6 -10.93 -24.86 39.06
C SER A 6 -10.96 -23.41 38.56
N ARG A 7 -10.21 -22.52 39.22
CA ARG A 7 -9.72 -21.30 38.56
C ARG A 7 -8.32 -21.56 38.03
N ILE A 8 -8.24 -22.36 36.97
CA ILE A 8 -7.07 -22.38 36.10
C ILE A 8 -7.14 -21.10 35.26
N LYS A 9 -6.61 -20.00 35.81
CA LYS A 9 -6.24 -18.85 34.98
C LYS A 9 -4.98 -19.26 34.22
N SER A 10 -5.14 -19.48 32.92
CA SER A 10 -4.03 -19.61 31.97
C SER A 10 -2.94 -18.55 32.29
N PRO A 11 -1.67 -18.94 32.49
CA PRO A 11 -0.57 -18.01 32.73
C PRO A 11 -0.11 -17.30 31.43
N PHE A 12 -0.76 -17.55 30.30
CA PHE A 12 -0.56 -16.85 29.04
C PHE A 12 -1.79 -16.01 28.72
N GLY A 13 -2.06 -15.00 29.55
CA GLY A 13 -2.95 -13.92 29.17
C GLY A 13 -2.35 -13.21 27.95
N SER A 14 -3.07 -13.23 26.83
CA SER A 14 -2.71 -12.45 25.64
C SER A 14 -2.36 -11.04 26.09
N LYS A 15 -1.12 -10.58 25.81
CA LYS A 15 -0.69 -9.21 26.11
C LYS A 15 -1.84 -8.26 25.78
N ALA A 16 -2.28 -7.47 26.76
CA ALA A 16 -3.38 -6.55 26.55
C ALA A 16 -3.05 -5.65 25.36
N ARG A 17 -3.77 -5.79 24.25
CA ARG A 17 -3.52 -4.97 23.06
C ARG A 17 -3.84 -3.53 23.45
N HIS A 18 -2.94 -2.62 23.11
CA HIS A 18 -3.18 -1.19 23.28
C HIS A 18 -4.03 -0.61 22.14
N ILE A 19 -4.08 -1.32 21.01
CA ILE A 19 -4.77 -0.93 19.79
C ILE A 19 -5.68 -2.07 19.37
N SER A 20 -6.93 -1.76 19.04
CA SER A 20 -7.88 -2.73 18.49
C SER A 20 -8.03 -2.62 16.97
N GLU A 21 -7.82 -1.44 16.40
CA GLU A 21 -7.95 -1.18 14.96
C GLU A 21 -6.83 -0.24 14.49
N PHE A 22 -6.20 -0.56 13.37
CA PHE A 22 -5.23 0.29 12.68
C PHE A 22 -5.24 -0.04 11.19
N TYR A 23 -5.85 0.83 10.37
CA TYR A 23 -5.99 0.60 8.93
C TYR A 23 -6.08 1.91 8.15
N VAL A 24 -5.69 1.87 6.87
CA VAL A 24 -5.86 2.98 5.92
C VAL A 24 -7.21 2.84 5.20
N LYS A 25 -7.98 3.92 5.16
CA LYS A 25 -9.28 4.00 4.49
C LYS A 25 -9.25 5.13 3.46
N PRO A 26 -9.01 4.83 2.17
CA PRO A 26 -9.22 5.79 1.09
C PRO A 26 -10.69 6.22 1.01
N ASP A 27 -10.96 7.45 0.57
CA ASP A 27 -12.34 7.94 0.41
C ASP A 27 -13.08 7.20 -0.71
N ASP A 28 -12.37 6.85 -1.80
CA ASP A 28 -12.86 5.99 -2.88
C ASP A 28 -12.03 4.69 -2.98
N PRO A 29 -12.41 3.62 -2.24
CA PRO A 29 -11.63 2.37 -2.18
C PRO A 29 -11.53 1.59 -3.49
N HIS A 30 -12.43 1.84 -4.45
CA HIS A 30 -12.51 1.14 -5.73
C HIS A 30 -12.11 2.00 -6.92
N ARG A 31 -11.74 3.26 -6.68
CA ARG A 31 -11.29 4.16 -7.75
C ARG A 31 -10.00 3.64 -8.37
N GLN A 32 -9.94 3.73 -9.69
CA GLN A 32 -8.72 3.60 -10.46
C GLN A 32 -8.16 5.00 -10.68
N TYR A 33 -6.88 5.15 -10.38
CA TYR A 33 -6.19 6.44 -10.43
C TYR A 33 -5.38 6.57 -11.71
N SER A 34 -5.13 7.81 -12.13
CA SER A 34 -4.21 8.15 -13.21
C SER A 34 -2.99 8.91 -12.66
N PRO A 35 -1.87 8.98 -13.41
CA PRO A 35 -0.75 9.84 -13.05
C PRO A 35 -1.21 11.30 -12.80
N GLY A 36 -0.75 11.91 -11.72
CA GLY A 36 -1.18 13.26 -11.28
C GLY A 36 -2.47 13.30 -10.46
N ASP A 37 -3.15 12.16 -10.28
CA ASP A 37 -4.32 12.13 -9.40
C ASP A 37 -3.93 12.28 -7.94
N ILE A 38 -4.81 12.93 -7.18
CA ILE A 38 -4.74 13.05 -5.73
C ILE A 38 -5.59 11.93 -5.09
N ILE A 39 -5.02 11.27 -4.09
CA ILE A 39 -5.70 10.31 -3.23
C ILE A 39 -5.96 10.97 -1.87
N THR A 40 -7.23 11.00 -1.48
CA THR A 40 -7.67 11.42 -0.15
C THR A 40 -8.19 10.24 0.66
N GLY A 41 -8.14 10.37 1.98
CA GLY A 41 -8.69 9.37 2.89
C GLY A 41 -8.32 9.65 4.33
N ALA A 42 -8.40 8.60 5.15
CA ALA A 42 -7.96 8.67 6.53
C ALA A 42 -7.29 7.39 7.02
N VAL A 43 -6.35 7.54 7.95
CA VAL A 43 -5.86 6.46 8.80
C VAL A 43 -6.74 6.38 10.04
N ILE A 44 -7.34 5.21 10.25
CA ILE A 44 -8.21 4.92 11.40
C ILE A 44 -7.39 4.18 12.45
N LEU A 45 -7.36 4.73 13.66
CA LEU A 45 -6.66 4.14 14.80
C LEU A 45 -7.57 4.11 16.02
N ARG A 46 -7.85 2.91 16.54
CA ARG A 46 -8.62 2.74 17.79
C ARG A 46 -7.70 2.29 18.93
N VAL A 47 -7.50 3.19 19.87
CA VAL A 47 -6.67 3.01 21.06
C VAL A 47 -7.55 2.56 22.22
N VAL A 48 -7.27 1.37 22.75
CA VAL A 48 -7.98 0.79 23.90
C VAL A 48 -7.24 0.95 25.22
N LYS A 49 -5.96 1.32 25.17
CA LYS A 49 -5.15 1.73 26.32
C LYS A 49 -4.19 2.83 25.88
N PRO A 50 -3.94 3.88 26.68
CA PRO A 50 -3.09 4.98 26.26
C PRO A 50 -1.72 4.51 25.77
N ILE A 51 -1.23 5.11 24.69
CA ILE A 51 0.07 4.81 24.07
C ILE A 51 0.86 6.08 23.84
N ARG A 52 2.18 5.96 23.90
CA ARG A 52 3.08 6.97 23.35
C ARG A 52 3.44 6.60 21.92
N VAL A 53 3.45 7.59 21.04
CA VAL A 53 3.89 7.47 19.65
C VAL A 53 4.97 8.53 19.41
N THR A 54 5.95 8.21 18.58
CA THR A 54 6.92 9.19 18.08
C THR A 54 6.39 9.85 16.81
N HIS A 55 5.74 9.08 15.94
CA HIS A 55 5.01 9.58 14.79
C HIS A 55 4.06 8.52 14.23
N ILE A 56 3.03 8.99 13.55
CA ILE A 56 2.20 8.23 12.62
C ILE A 56 2.37 8.87 11.25
N VAL A 57 2.71 8.07 10.26
CA VAL A 57 3.02 8.48 8.90
C VAL A 57 2.17 7.68 7.94
N VAL A 58 1.73 8.29 6.85
CA VAL A 58 1.17 7.57 5.70
C VAL A 58 1.99 7.89 4.46
N SER A 59 2.23 6.88 3.64
CA SER A 59 2.96 7.00 2.39
C SER A 59 2.22 6.37 1.23
N LEU A 60 2.16 7.08 0.12
CA LEU A 60 1.83 6.57 -1.20
C LEU A 60 3.13 6.23 -1.92
N HIS A 61 3.28 4.99 -2.35
CA HIS A 61 4.48 4.59 -3.08
C HIS A 61 4.16 3.53 -4.13
N GLY A 62 5.02 3.48 -5.15
CA GLY A 62 4.96 2.49 -6.22
C GLY A 62 6.22 1.65 -6.24
N TYR A 63 6.10 0.38 -6.62
CA TYR A 63 7.26 -0.49 -6.81
C TYR A 63 7.07 -1.48 -7.96
N VAL A 64 8.21 -1.96 -8.47
CA VAL A 64 8.30 -3.07 -9.41
C VAL A 64 9.09 -4.18 -8.74
N GLN A 65 8.57 -5.39 -8.80
CA GLN A 65 9.29 -6.59 -8.37
C GLN A 65 9.27 -7.64 -9.48
N VAL A 66 10.46 -8.02 -9.93
CA VAL A 66 10.68 -9.13 -10.85
C VAL A 66 11.13 -10.35 -10.06
N TYR A 67 10.51 -11.50 -10.31
CA TYR A 67 10.76 -12.76 -9.65
C TYR A 67 11.78 -13.58 -10.43
N LYS A 68 12.70 -14.25 -9.72
CA LYS A 68 13.68 -15.16 -10.35
C LYS A 68 12.97 -16.33 -11.05
N ASN A 69 11.97 -16.89 -10.37
CA ASN A 69 11.14 -17.98 -10.86
C ASN A 69 9.68 -17.51 -11.00
N PRO A 70 8.91 -18.09 -11.94
CA PRO A 70 7.47 -17.91 -12.01
C PRO A 70 6.79 -18.03 -10.65
N ASN A 71 5.89 -17.11 -10.34
CA ASN A 71 5.08 -17.07 -9.12
C ASN A 71 5.87 -17.20 -7.80
N SER A 72 7.16 -16.85 -7.82
CA SER A 72 8.04 -16.93 -6.66
C SER A 72 8.45 -15.52 -6.22
N PRO A 73 7.56 -14.79 -5.52
CA PRO A 73 7.89 -13.49 -4.96
C PRO A 73 9.06 -13.67 -3.99
N GLY A 74 10.25 -13.26 -4.44
CA GLY A 74 11.43 -13.22 -3.59
C GLY A 74 11.28 -12.17 -2.48
N ASP A 75 12.29 -12.03 -1.64
CA ASP A 75 12.21 -11.13 -0.49
C ASP A 75 12.48 -9.64 -0.81
N GLY A 76 12.55 -9.24 -2.09
CA GLY A 76 12.95 -7.88 -2.47
C GLY A 76 12.04 -6.79 -1.87
N TYR A 77 10.74 -6.86 -2.15
CA TYR A 77 9.77 -5.93 -1.55
C TYR A 77 9.75 -6.00 -0.01
N ARG A 78 9.73 -7.20 0.58
CA ARG A 78 9.75 -7.37 2.04
C ARG A 78 10.98 -6.77 2.70
N SER A 79 12.13 -6.86 2.04
CA SER A 79 13.39 -6.29 2.53
C SER A 79 13.39 -4.77 2.49
N HIS A 80 12.68 -4.17 1.52
CA HIS A 80 12.60 -2.72 1.37
C HIS A 80 11.45 -2.07 2.15
N TYR A 81 10.52 -2.88 2.63
CA TYR A 81 9.35 -2.43 3.39
C TYR A 81 9.72 -1.62 4.65
N SER A 82 10.84 -1.93 5.28
CA SER A 82 11.34 -1.20 6.46
C SER A 82 11.89 0.20 6.16
N ALA A 83 12.15 0.52 4.88
CA ALA A 83 12.65 1.82 4.46
C ALA A 83 11.53 2.82 4.11
N ILE A 84 10.31 2.34 3.89
CA ILE A 84 9.14 3.15 3.50
C ILE A 84 8.45 3.74 4.74
N ALA A 85 7.82 4.91 4.59
CA ALA A 85 7.01 5.53 5.65
C ALA A 85 7.83 5.76 6.94
N THR A 86 9.09 6.18 6.79
CA THR A 86 10.06 6.38 7.88
C THR A 86 10.08 7.81 8.42
N GLY A 87 9.24 8.71 7.90
CA GLY A 87 9.18 10.10 8.34
C GLY A 87 10.27 10.98 7.74
N LYS A 88 10.87 10.58 6.60
CA LYS A 88 11.93 11.36 5.92
C LYS A 88 11.44 12.11 4.67
N GLY A 89 10.13 12.10 4.41
CA GLY A 89 9.51 12.79 3.28
C GLY A 89 9.62 12.03 1.95
N SER A 90 9.18 12.70 0.89
CA SER A 90 9.10 12.14 -0.47
C SER A 90 10.48 11.81 -1.06
N ARG A 91 10.54 10.72 -1.84
CA ARG A 91 11.76 10.21 -2.47
C ARG A 91 11.52 9.83 -3.93
N ILE A 92 12.53 10.10 -4.74
CA ILE A 92 12.59 9.61 -6.12
C ILE A 92 12.93 8.11 -6.09
N GLY A 93 12.29 7.35 -6.98
CA GLY A 93 12.51 5.91 -7.13
C GLY A 93 13.94 5.53 -7.50
N GLY A 94 14.23 4.24 -7.42
CA GLY A 94 15.55 3.68 -7.69
C GLY A 94 15.54 2.15 -7.71
N TYR A 95 16.59 1.57 -8.29
CA TYR A 95 16.80 0.12 -8.31
C TYR A 95 17.62 -0.31 -7.09
N PHE A 96 17.15 -1.33 -6.36
CA PHE A 96 17.78 -1.79 -5.11
C PHE A 96 18.27 -3.24 -5.18
N GLY A 97 18.42 -3.79 -6.39
CA GLY A 97 18.87 -5.16 -6.57
C GLY A 97 17.76 -6.20 -6.45
N ASN A 98 18.09 -7.46 -6.70
CA ASN A 98 17.16 -8.61 -6.56
C ASN A 98 15.82 -8.45 -7.30
N GLY A 99 15.83 -7.74 -8.43
CA GLY A 99 14.64 -7.50 -9.23
C GLY A 99 13.66 -6.49 -8.61
N PHE A 100 14.04 -5.78 -7.54
CA PHE A 100 13.22 -4.76 -6.90
C PHE A 100 13.63 -3.36 -7.33
N ALA A 101 12.64 -2.54 -7.67
CA ALA A 101 12.79 -1.10 -7.87
C ALA A 101 11.64 -0.35 -7.20
N SER A 102 11.95 0.72 -6.46
CA SER A 102 10.95 1.71 -6.07
C SER A 102 10.71 2.66 -7.24
N LEU A 103 9.47 3.03 -7.49
CA LEU A 103 9.08 4.00 -8.53
C LEU A 103 9.07 5.42 -7.98
N PHE A 104 8.47 5.59 -6.79
CA PHE A 104 8.41 6.84 -6.05
C PHE A 104 7.93 6.55 -4.63
N GLU A 105 8.14 7.51 -3.74
CA GLU A 105 7.54 7.56 -2.41
C GLU A 105 7.06 9.00 -2.16
N ASP A 106 5.78 9.18 -1.86
CA ASP A 106 5.22 10.39 -1.28
C ASP A 106 4.77 10.08 0.15
N GLU A 107 5.03 10.98 1.09
CA GLU A 107 4.93 10.69 2.52
C GLU A 107 4.49 11.94 3.30
N VAL A 108 3.51 11.77 4.19
CA VAL A 108 3.07 12.81 5.12
C VAL A 108 3.01 12.31 6.56
N VAL A 109 3.44 13.16 7.49
CA VAL A 109 3.34 12.91 8.94
C VAL A 109 1.94 13.31 9.41
N LEU A 110 1.16 12.34 9.89
CA LEU A 110 -0.22 12.51 10.36
C LEU A 110 -0.32 12.88 11.83
N CYS A 111 0.61 12.38 12.63
CA CYS A 111 0.71 12.66 14.05
C CYS A 111 2.18 12.68 14.44
N GLY A 112 2.64 13.71 15.13
CA GLY A 112 3.99 13.80 15.67
C GLY A 112 4.16 13.07 17.00
N GLU A 113 5.21 13.41 17.73
CA GLU A 113 5.47 12.81 19.03
C GLU A 113 4.37 13.19 20.04
N GLY A 114 3.88 12.21 20.79
CA GLY A 114 2.85 12.47 21.78
C GLY A 114 2.29 11.25 22.47
N ARG A 115 1.27 11.49 23.30
CA ARG A 115 0.49 10.45 23.97
C ARG A 115 -0.92 10.44 23.41
N LEU A 116 -1.33 9.32 22.85
CA LEU A 116 -2.71 9.06 22.46
C LEU A 116 -3.44 8.43 23.65
N GLY A 117 -4.57 9.04 24.02
CA GLY A 117 -5.49 8.52 25.01
C GLY A 117 -6.33 7.36 24.45
N GLU A 118 -7.25 6.86 25.27
CA GLU A 118 -8.24 5.89 24.80
C GLU A 118 -9.25 6.59 23.89
N GLY A 119 -9.60 5.96 22.77
CA GLY A 119 -10.53 6.53 21.81
C GLY A 119 -10.28 6.10 20.37
N THR A 120 -11.09 6.63 19.47
CA THR A 120 -10.96 6.45 18.03
C THR A 120 -10.41 7.73 17.42
N TYR A 121 -9.30 7.60 16.71
CA TYR A 121 -8.63 8.67 15.99
C TYR A 121 -8.81 8.47 14.50
N GLN A 122 -9.08 9.58 13.82
CA GLN A 122 -9.14 9.66 12.37
C GLN A 122 -8.15 10.73 11.91
N PHE A 123 -7.10 10.29 11.20
CA PHE A 123 -6.10 11.20 10.64
C PHE A 123 -6.31 11.28 9.13
N ASN A 124 -6.84 12.41 8.66
CA ASN A 124 -7.06 12.61 7.23
C ASN A 124 -5.72 12.84 6.52
N PHE A 125 -5.64 12.41 5.26
CA PHE A 125 -4.48 12.58 4.42
C PHE A 125 -4.87 12.97 2.99
N GLU A 126 -3.91 13.58 2.31
CA GLU A 126 -3.93 13.91 0.89
C GLU A 126 -2.52 13.59 0.35
N LEU A 127 -2.45 12.75 -0.69
CA LEU A 127 -1.21 12.28 -1.31
C LEU A 127 -1.36 12.32 -2.82
N GLU A 128 -0.29 12.64 -3.56
CA GLU A 128 -0.36 12.85 -5.00
C GLU A 128 0.47 11.81 -5.76
N PHE A 129 -0.08 11.25 -6.83
CA PHE A 129 0.71 10.49 -7.79
C PHE A 129 1.61 11.43 -8.60
N PRO A 130 2.88 11.09 -8.83
CA PRO A 130 3.69 11.75 -9.85
C PRO A 130 2.94 11.87 -11.19
N SER A 131 3.02 13.05 -11.81
CA SER A 131 2.25 13.38 -13.02
C SER A 131 2.67 12.62 -14.28
N LYS A 132 3.86 12.00 -14.30
CA LYS A 132 4.41 11.28 -15.47
C LYS A 132 5.30 10.12 -15.05
N GLY A 133 5.48 9.17 -15.96
CA GLY A 133 6.47 8.09 -15.81
C GLY A 133 6.05 6.95 -14.90
N LEU A 134 4.75 6.84 -14.60
CA LEU A 134 4.20 5.75 -13.80
C LEU A 134 3.51 4.72 -14.70
N PRO A 135 4.00 3.47 -14.74
CA PRO A 135 3.35 2.40 -15.49
C PRO A 135 2.04 1.95 -14.84
N SER A 136 1.11 1.43 -15.63
CA SER A 136 -0.11 0.79 -15.09
C SER A 136 0.20 -0.32 -14.07
N SER A 137 -0.68 -0.47 -13.09
CA SER A 137 -0.65 -1.61 -12.16
C SER A 137 -0.86 -2.91 -12.94
N ILE A 138 0.03 -3.87 -12.76
CA ILE A 138 -0.05 -5.17 -13.44
C ILE A 138 0.62 -6.26 -12.62
N ASP A 139 -0.06 -7.40 -12.51
CA ASP A 139 0.51 -8.64 -11.98
C ASP A 139 0.76 -9.59 -13.17
N PHE A 140 1.96 -10.12 -13.29
CA PHE A 140 2.35 -11.07 -14.34
C PHE A 140 3.12 -12.24 -13.75
N GLU A 141 3.29 -13.32 -14.52
CA GLU A 141 3.87 -14.59 -14.02
C GLU A 141 5.22 -14.41 -13.31
N ARG A 142 6.04 -13.49 -13.81
CA ARG A 142 7.39 -13.22 -13.31
C ARG A 142 7.51 -11.93 -12.51
N GLY A 143 6.42 -11.32 -12.05
CA GLY A 143 6.53 -10.09 -11.28
C GLY A 143 5.26 -9.27 -11.13
N THR A 144 5.44 -8.07 -10.59
CA THR A 144 4.34 -7.13 -10.35
C THR A 144 4.83 -5.69 -10.46
N ILE A 145 3.93 -4.82 -10.90
CA ILE A 145 3.96 -3.38 -10.72
C ILE A 145 2.79 -3.04 -9.80
N SER A 146 3.08 -2.49 -8.61
CA SER A 146 2.08 -2.28 -7.57
C SER A 146 2.24 -0.93 -6.89
N TYR A 147 1.11 -0.33 -6.51
CA TYR A 147 1.03 0.91 -5.75
C TYR A 147 0.31 0.69 -4.43
N MET A 148 0.85 1.25 -3.35
CA MET A 148 0.40 1.02 -1.99
C MET A 148 0.24 2.33 -1.24
N LEU A 149 -0.81 2.40 -0.43
CA LEU A 149 -0.83 3.25 0.74
C LEU A 149 -0.36 2.44 1.95
N THR A 150 0.71 2.88 2.60
CA THR A 150 1.22 2.25 3.83
C THR A 150 1.21 3.27 4.94
N SER A 151 0.57 2.92 6.05
CA SER A 151 0.61 3.72 7.27
C SER A 151 1.49 3.03 8.31
N THR A 152 2.44 3.77 8.85
CA THR A 152 3.40 3.33 9.86
C THR A 152 3.23 4.15 11.12
N MET A 153 3.00 3.46 12.25
CA MET A 153 3.02 4.06 13.59
C MET A 153 4.28 3.59 14.32
N THR A 154 5.09 4.55 14.75
CA THR A 154 6.31 4.30 15.52
C THR A 154 6.09 4.66 17.00
N ARG A 155 6.53 3.76 17.88
CA ARG A 155 6.42 3.87 19.33
C ARG A 155 7.82 3.95 19.96
N PRO A 156 8.01 4.73 21.04
CA PRO A 156 9.29 4.85 21.73
C PRO A 156 9.53 3.64 22.65
N THR A 157 9.56 2.43 22.08
CA THR A 157 9.71 1.17 22.81
C THR A 157 10.68 0.24 22.11
N THR A 158 11.54 -0.46 22.85
CA THR A 158 12.54 -1.37 22.28
C THR A 158 11.93 -2.61 21.61
N ILE A 159 10.78 -3.08 22.08
CA ILE A 159 10.12 -4.30 21.57
C ILE A 159 8.98 -3.90 20.64
N MET A 160 9.04 -4.35 19.39
CA MET A 160 8.06 -4.03 18.32
C MET A 160 7.80 -2.51 18.20
N PRO A 161 8.83 -1.72 17.89
CA PRO A 161 8.72 -0.26 17.84
C PRO A 161 7.68 0.20 16.81
N THR A 162 7.54 -0.51 15.69
CA THR A 162 6.65 -0.12 14.60
C THR A 162 5.42 -1.02 14.51
N ALA A 163 4.31 -0.44 14.07
CA ALA A 163 3.15 -1.15 13.56
C ALA A 163 2.81 -0.57 12.19
N THR A 164 2.49 -1.43 11.22
CA THR A 164 2.21 -1.00 9.85
C THR A 164 0.89 -1.59 9.34
N CYS A 165 0.25 -0.91 8.40
CA CYS A 165 -0.89 -1.42 7.65
C CYS A 165 -0.86 -0.92 6.22
N ASP A 166 -1.25 -1.79 5.28
CA ASP A 166 -1.13 -1.54 3.84
C ASP A 166 -2.50 -1.60 3.15
N ARG A 167 -2.64 -0.81 2.08
CA ARG A 167 -3.78 -0.83 1.18
C ARG A 167 -3.30 -0.70 -0.27
N LYS A 168 -3.53 -1.75 -1.07
CA LYS A 168 -3.27 -1.73 -2.53
C LYS A 168 -4.18 -0.71 -3.21
N ILE A 169 -3.59 0.09 -4.09
CA ILE A 169 -4.26 1.03 -4.99
C ILE A 169 -3.97 0.62 -6.44
N TYR A 170 -4.90 0.92 -7.34
CA TYR A 170 -4.78 0.64 -8.76
C TYR A 170 -4.58 1.94 -9.54
N LEU A 171 -3.49 1.99 -10.31
CA LEU A 171 -3.18 3.05 -11.25
C LEU A 171 -3.28 2.52 -12.68
N ILE A 172 -3.93 3.27 -13.56
CA ILE A 172 -4.00 3.03 -14.99
C ILE A 172 -3.36 4.22 -15.69
N GLU A 173 -2.29 3.97 -16.42
CA GLU A 173 -1.70 4.94 -17.32
C GLU A 173 -2.57 5.06 -18.57
N SER A 174 -2.98 6.28 -18.93
CA SER A 174 -3.63 6.54 -20.20
C SER A 174 -2.58 6.51 -21.31
N ILE A 175 -2.56 5.43 -22.09
CA ILE A 175 -1.74 5.37 -23.29
C ILE A 175 -2.43 6.22 -24.37
N ASP A 176 -1.77 7.31 -24.80
CA ASP A 176 -2.21 8.08 -25.96
C ASP A 176 -1.99 7.23 -27.22
N ILE A 177 -3.06 6.55 -27.66
CA ILE A 177 -3.09 5.94 -28.98
C ILE A 177 -3.29 7.06 -29.99
N ALA A 178 -2.19 7.50 -30.61
CA ALA A 178 -2.22 8.39 -31.77
C ALA A 178 -3.33 7.93 -32.75
N PRO A 179 -4.02 8.84 -33.48
CA PRO A 179 -5.16 8.49 -34.30
C PRO A 179 -4.84 7.31 -35.23
N LEU A 180 -5.27 6.11 -34.86
CA LEU A 180 -5.01 4.92 -35.64
C LEU A 180 -5.72 5.13 -36.97
N ILE A 181 -4.98 5.03 -38.07
CA ILE A 181 -5.55 5.11 -39.41
C ILE A 181 -6.62 4.02 -39.48
N ARG A 182 -7.89 4.41 -39.66
CA ARG A 182 -8.99 3.45 -39.80
C ARG A 182 -8.61 2.46 -40.89
N PRO A 183 -8.60 1.13 -40.60
CA PRO A 183 -8.26 0.14 -41.60
C PRO A 183 -9.18 0.31 -42.82
N LYS A 184 -8.60 0.34 -44.03
CA LYS A 184 -9.39 0.44 -45.26
C LYS A 184 -10.34 -0.76 -45.35
N PRO A 185 -11.66 -0.56 -45.52
CA PRO A 185 -12.58 -1.65 -45.74
C PRO A 185 -12.15 -2.47 -46.96
N ARG A 186 -11.94 -3.78 -46.78
CA ARG A 186 -11.77 -4.70 -47.91
C ARG A 186 -13.15 -5.24 -48.25
N ILE A 187 -13.66 -4.90 -49.42
CA ILE A 187 -14.86 -5.54 -49.96
C ILE A 187 -14.46 -6.96 -50.34
N PRO A 188 -15.12 -8.02 -49.83
CA PRO A 188 -14.89 -9.37 -50.32
C PRO A 188 -15.25 -9.40 -51.80
N GLY A 189 -14.25 -9.66 -52.66
CA GLY A 189 -14.46 -9.78 -54.10
C GLY A 189 -15.42 -10.92 -54.39
N THR A 190 -16.59 -10.60 -54.95
CA THR A 190 -17.49 -11.60 -55.53
C THR A 190 -16.78 -12.22 -56.73
N GLN A 191 -16.16 -13.39 -56.53
CA GLN A 191 -15.80 -14.23 -57.67
C GLN A 191 -17.12 -14.74 -58.26
N ARG A 192 -17.51 -14.20 -59.42
CA ARG A 192 -18.56 -14.78 -60.23
C ARG A 192 -18.01 -16.09 -60.79
N TYR A 193 -18.61 -17.20 -60.35
CA TYR A 193 -18.45 -18.48 -61.05
C TYR A 193 -19.28 -18.39 -62.34
N GLU A 194 -18.62 -18.41 -63.49
CA GLU A 194 -19.28 -18.71 -64.77
C GLU A 194 -19.38 -20.24 -64.89
N PHE A 195 -20.58 -20.71 -65.22
CA PHE A 195 -20.92 -22.11 -65.46
C PHE A 195 -20.54 -22.54 -66.88
#